data_AF-A0A4Y2HPC2-F1
#
_entry.id   AF-A0A4Y2HPC2-F1
#
_cell.length_a   1.000
_cell.length_b   1.000
_cell.length_c   1.000
_cell.angle_alpha   90.00
_cell.angle_beta   90.00
_cell.angle_gamma   90.00
#
_symmetry.space_group_name_H-M   'P 1'
#
loop_
_entity.id
_entity.type
_entity.pdbx_description
1 polymer ?
#
loop_
_entity_poly.entity_id
_entity_poly.type
_entity_poly.pdbx_seq_one_letter_code
_entity_poly.pdbx_strand_id
1 'polypeptide(L)'
;MSPNTSLKQERTLSSHELIDWQNWEKTKPPLTMGISDEALKQDGVPAQVLDFQNYPCHTQSVERCVKLVTGVSAAVCGATKRD
;
A
#
# COMPACT_ATOMS: atom_id res chain seq x y z
N MET A 1 5.18 -42.65 15.54
CA MET A 1 4.16 -41.72 15.01
C MET A 1 4.75 -40.32 15.03
N SER A 2 5.25 -39.84 13.90
CA SER A 2 5.77 -38.47 13.79
C SER A 2 4.60 -37.50 13.56
N PRO A 3 4.53 -36.34 14.24
CA PRO A 3 3.47 -35.39 13.97
C PRO A 3 3.69 -34.72 12.62
N ASN A 4 2.69 -34.79 11.74
CA ASN A 4 2.63 -34.00 10.52
C ASN A 4 2.28 -32.55 10.90
N THR A 5 3.30 -31.73 11.16
CA THR A 5 3.15 -30.28 11.17
C THR A 5 3.07 -29.80 9.73
N SER A 6 1.87 -29.85 9.17
CA SER A 6 1.52 -29.04 8.01
C SER A 6 1.59 -27.58 8.43
N LEU A 7 2.78 -26.99 8.26
CA LEU A 7 3.00 -25.56 8.31
C LEU A 7 2.10 -24.96 7.22
N LYS A 8 0.94 -24.42 7.61
CA LYS A 8 0.18 -23.51 6.76
C LYS A 8 1.14 -22.37 6.47
N GLN A 9 1.73 -22.37 5.27
CA GLN A 9 2.52 -21.26 4.79
C GLN A 9 1.58 -20.05 4.74
N GLU A 10 1.66 -19.23 5.77
CA GLU A 10 0.96 -17.95 5.80
C GLU A 10 1.59 -17.12 4.68
N ARG A 11 0.84 -16.87 3.61
CA ARG A 11 1.29 -15.99 2.53
C ARG A 11 1.35 -14.58 3.10
N THR A 12 2.55 -14.11 3.38
CA THR A 12 2.81 -12.69 3.61
C THR A 12 2.79 -12.01 2.26
N LEU A 13 1.67 -11.40 1.89
CA LEU A 13 1.60 -10.58 0.69
C LEU A 13 2.49 -9.35 0.91
N SER A 14 3.44 -9.13 0.00
CA SER A 14 4.19 -7.89 -0.04
C SER A 14 3.21 -6.74 -0.27
N SER A 15 3.46 -5.55 0.29
CA SER A 15 2.58 -4.39 0.11
C SER A 15 2.29 -4.05 -1.36
N HIS A 16 3.16 -4.48 -2.29
CA HIS A 16 3.00 -4.30 -3.73
C HIS A 16 2.00 -5.28 -4.36
N GLU A 17 1.68 -6.39 -3.69
CA GLU A 17 0.72 -7.39 -4.13
C GLU A 17 -0.70 -7.11 -3.62
N LEU A 18 -0.85 -6.15 -2.69
CA LEU A 18 -2.14 -5.76 -2.11
C LEU A 18 -2.87 -4.71 -2.93
N ILE A 19 -2.15 -3.89 -3.69
CA ILE A 19 -2.71 -2.79 -4.48
C ILE A 19 -2.23 -2.96 -5.92
N ASP A 20 -3.18 -3.15 -6.84
CA ASP A 20 -2.90 -3.12 -8.27
C ASP A 20 -2.74 -1.67 -8.73
N TRP A 21 -1.52 -1.16 -8.59
CA TRP A 21 -1.16 0.19 -9.02
C TRP A 21 -1.26 0.40 -10.53
N GLN A 22 -1.30 -0.67 -11.33
CA GLN A 22 -1.46 -0.57 -12.79
C GLN A 22 -2.91 -0.38 -13.18
N ASN A 23 -3.83 -1.01 -12.45
CA ASN A 23 -5.27 -0.93 -12.70
C ASN A 23 -5.99 0.16 -11.88
N TRP A 24 -5.25 0.94 -11.08
CA TRP A 24 -5.84 2.03 -10.30
C TRP A 24 -6.19 3.25 -11.17
N GLU A 25 -7.42 3.75 -11.03
CA GLU A 25 -7.87 4.95 -11.73
C GLU A 25 -7.11 6.20 -11.26
N LYS A 26 -6.36 6.82 -12.17
CA LYS A 26 -5.56 8.02 -11.87
C LYS A 26 -6.41 9.26 -12.13
N THR A 27 -7.01 9.81 -11.09
CA THR A 27 -7.76 11.08 -11.17
C THR A 27 -6.85 12.28 -10.96
N LYS A 28 -7.10 13.37 -11.70
CA LYS A 28 -6.36 14.62 -11.53
C LYS A 28 -6.71 15.26 -10.18
N PRO A 29 -5.71 15.70 -9.38
CA PRO A 29 -5.96 16.39 -8.12
C PRO A 29 -6.80 17.66 -8.32
N PRO A 30 -7.67 18.04 -7.36
CA PRO A 30 -8.45 19.28 -7.42
C PRO A 30 -7.60 20.52 -7.71
N LEU A 31 -6.38 20.55 -7.16
CA LEU A 31 -5.43 21.65 -7.34
C LEU A 31 -4.96 21.82 -8.78
N THR A 32 -4.95 20.76 -9.58
CA THR A 32 -4.46 20.78 -10.97
C THR A 32 -5.57 20.64 -12.02
N MET A 33 -6.84 20.53 -11.63
CA MET A 33 -7.95 20.31 -12.58
C MET A 33 -8.05 21.36 -13.70
N GLY A 34 -7.63 22.61 -13.46
CA GLY A 34 -7.66 23.69 -14.45
C GLY A 34 -6.33 23.97 -15.17
N ILE A 35 -5.28 23.20 -14.88
CA ILE A 35 -3.93 23.43 -15.41
C ILE A 35 -3.66 22.41 -16.50
N SER A 36 -3.17 22.84 -17.67
CA SER A 36 -2.82 21.92 -18.75
C SER A 36 -1.57 21.11 -18.41
N ASP A 37 -1.43 19.92 -18.99
CA ASP A 37 -0.29 19.06 -18.69
C ASP A 37 1.03 19.65 -19.26
N GLU A 38 0.93 20.47 -20.31
CA GLU A 38 2.03 21.23 -20.89
C GLU A 38 2.54 22.30 -19.92
N ALA A 39 1.62 22.99 -19.23
CA ALA A 39 1.98 23.96 -18.19
C ALA A 39 2.64 23.26 -16.98
N LEU A 40 2.14 22.08 -16.59
CA LEU A 40 2.75 21.28 -15.51
C LEU A 40 4.16 20.79 -15.86
N LYS A 41 4.43 20.50 -17.14
CA LYS A 41 5.76 20.08 -17.61
C LYS A 41 6.79 21.21 -17.59
N GLN A 42 6.36 22.47 -17.67
CA GLN A 42 7.27 23.63 -17.63
C GLN A 42 7.79 23.92 -16.22
N ASP A 43 6.96 23.69 -15.20
CA ASP A 43 7.33 23.87 -13.79
C ASP A 43 7.92 22.59 -13.14
N GLY A 44 7.86 21.46 -13.86
CA GLY A 44 8.37 20.19 -13.39
C GLY A 44 9.89 20.22 -13.25
N VAL A 45 10.40 19.90 -12.06
CA VAL A 45 11.80 19.47 -11.88
C VAL A 45 12.02 18.34 -12.90
N PRO A 46 13.07 18.38 -13.75
CA PRO A 46 13.30 17.31 -14.69
C PRO A 46 13.34 15.99 -13.92
N ALA A 47 12.93 14.88 -14.53
CA ALA A 47 12.89 13.56 -13.89
C ALA A 47 14.26 13.03 -13.43
N GLN A 48 15.30 13.88 -13.43
CA GLN A 48 16.55 13.72 -12.71
C GLN A 48 16.25 13.58 -11.21
N VAL A 49 15.99 12.33 -10.85
CA VAL A 49 16.20 11.69 -9.55
C VAL A 49 15.82 12.62 -8.41
N LEU A 50 14.51 12.71 -8.14
CA LEU A 50 14.09 12.96 -6.77
C LEU A 50 14.73 11.84 -5.94
N ASP A 51 15.78 12.16 -5.20
CA ASP A 51 16.42 11.24 -4.28
C ASP A 51 15.45 11.03 -3.13
N PHE A 52 14.50 10.10 -3.34
CA PHE A 52 13.57 9.70 -2.32
C PHE A 52 14.38 9.07 -1.21
N GLN A 53 14.42 9.75 -0.06
CA GLN A 53 15.03 9.20 1.12
C GLN A 53 14.43 7.81 1.36
N ASN A 54 15.28 6.79 1.38
CA ASN A 54 14.85 5.42 1.59
C ASN A 54 14.38 5.29 3.05
N TYR A 55 13.10 5.55 3.27
CA TYR A 55 12.48 5.31 4.56
C TYR A 55 12.42 3.80 4.74
N PRO A 56 12.84 3.27 5.89
CA PRO A 56 12.75 1.84 6.15
C PRO A 56 11.26 1.46 6.32
N CYS A 57 10.60 1.23 5.19
CA CYS A 57 9.21 0.84 5.07
C CYS A 57 8.97 -0.60 5.52
N HIS A 58 10.04 -1.39 5.67
CA HIS A 58 10.05 -2.76 6.14
C HIS A 58 10.79 -2.92 7.48
N THR A 59 10.62 -1.98 8.41
CA THR A 59 11.05 -2.28 9.78
C THR A 59 10.10 -3.30 10.40
N GLN A 60 10.66 -4.17 11.24
CA GLN A 60 9.88 -5.10 12.06
C GLN A 60 8.79 -4.38 12.89
N SER A 61 8.99 -3.09 13.20
CA SER A 61 8.00 -2.25 13.88
C SER A 61 6.79 -1.95 13.00
N VAL A 62 7.02 -1.55 11.74
CA VAL A 62 5.93 -1.26 10.79
C VAL A 62 5.11 -2.53 10.52
N GLU A 63 5.76 -3.67 10.31
CA GLU A 63 5.06 -4.95 10.09
C GLU A 63 4.21 -5.37 11.29
N ARG A 64 4.73 -5.21 12.52
CA ARG A 64 3.97 -5.51 13.75
C ARG A 64 2.77 -4.59 13.91
N CYS A 65 2.93 -3.29 13.67
CA CYS A 65 1.82 -2.34 13.75
C CYS A 65 0.71 -2.67 12.74
N VAL A 66 1.06 -2.95 11.49
CA VAL A 66 0.07 -3.35 10.47
C VAL A 66 -0.66 -4.62 10.90
N LYS A 67 0.05 -5.66 11.35
CA LYS A 67 -0.57 -6.90 11.84
C LYS A 67 -1.55 -6.68 12.99
N LEU A 68 -1.17 -5.85 13.99
CA LEU A 68 -2.04 -5.52 15.12
C LEU A 68 -3.29 -4.76 14.66
N VAL A 69 -3.12 -3.73 13.83
CA VAL A 69 -4.25 -2.93 13.31
C VAL A 69 -5.19 -3.81 12.51
N THR A 70 -4.69 -4.65 11.61
CA THR A 70 -5.51 -5.56 10.81
C THR A 70 -6.28 -6.55 11.70
N GLY A 71 -5.65 -7.13 12.72
CA GLY A 71 -6.32 -8.04 13.65
C GLY A 71 -7.43 -7.36 14.45
N VAL A 72 -7.18 -6.15 14.95
CA VAL A 72 -8.18 -5.36 15.68
C VAL A 72 -9.31 -4.91 14.76
N SER A 73 -9.01 -4.42 13.55
CA SER A 73 -10.02 -4.02 12.56
C SER A 73 -10.90 -5.20 12.14
N ALA A 74 -10.32 -6.39 11.95
CA ALA A 74 -11.10 -7.59 11.64
C ALA A 74 -12.05 -7.98 12.79
N ALA A 75 -11.59 -7.85 14.04
CA ALA A 75 -12.41 -8.11 15.22
C ALA A 75 -13.52 -7.07 15.42
N VAL A 76 -13.25 -5.79 15.13
CA VAL A 76 -14.21 -4.69 15.27
C VAL A 76 -15.24 -4.66 14.16
N CYS A 77 -14.83 -4.90 12.91
CA CYS A 77 -15.74 -4.83 11.77
C CYS A 77 -16.65 -6.06 11.66
N GLY A 78 -16.29 -7.19 12.28
CA GLY A 78 -17.05 -8.44 12.24
C GLY A 78 -17.17 -9.04 10.83
N ALA A 79 -17.33 -10.36 10.72
CA ALA A 79 -17.54 -11.02 9.42
C ALA A 79 -18.89 -10.65 8.76
N THR A 80 -19.77 -9.96 9.49
CA THR A 80 -21.19 -9.75 9.16
C THR A 80 -21.61 -8.33 9.50
N LYS A 81 -21.21 -7.36 8.68
CA LYS A 81 -21.92 -6.07 8.55
C LYS A 81 -21.91 -5.63 7.09
N ARG A 82 -22.52 -6.44 6.25
CA ARG A 82 -23.14 -5.97 5.01
C ARG A 82 -24.56 -6.52 5.01
N ASP A 83 -25.46 -5.76 5.61
CA ASP A 83 -26.86 -5.73 5.19
C ASP A 83 -26.95 -4.78 3.99
#